data_AF-A0A975EX31-F1
#
_entry.id   AF-A0A975EX31-F1
#
_cell.length_a   1.000
_cell.length_b   1.000
_cell.length_c   1.000
_cell.angle_alpha   90.00
_cell.angle_beta   90.00
_cell.angle_gamma   90.00
#
_symmetry.space_group_name_H-M   'P 1'
#
loop_
_entity.id
_entity.type
_entity.pdbx_description
1 polymer ?
#
loop_
_entity_poly.entity_id
_entity_poly.type
_entity_poly.pdbx_seq_one_letter_code
_entity_poly.pdbx_strand_id
1 'polypeptide(L)' 'MAEEPKSGSAIGGVVFVGCMFIGAGVGFIYHAIHIGGAIGMGVGFIAMGGIWAYYRNQG' A
#
# COMPACT_ATOMS: atom_id res chain seq x y z
N MET A 1 -3.47 -16.17 23.88
CA MET A 1 -2.45 -15.52 23.02
C MET A 1 -2.92 -14.09 22.89
N ALA A 2 -2.31 -13.17 23.64
CA ALA A 2 -2.75 -11.78 23.70
C ALA A 2 -2.29 -11.08 22.42
N GLU A 3 -3.25 -10.58 21.63
CA GLU A 3 -3.01 -9.85 20.40
C GLU A 3 -2.57 -8.42 20.77
N GLU A 4 -1.27 -8.15 20.64
CA GLU A 4 -0.67 -6.85 20.90
C GLU A 4 -1.09 -5.85 19.79
N PRO A 5 -1.59 -4.65 20.11
CA PRO A 5 -2.15 -3.73 19.12
C PRO A 5 -1.04 -3.05 18.29
N LYS A 6 -0.49 -3.75 17.30
CA LYS A 6 0.50 -3.21 16.35
C LYS A 6 -0.19 -2.44 15.22
N SER A 7 -0.95 -1.40 15.60
CA SER A 7 -1.84 -0.62 14.73
C SER A 7 -1.14 -0.05 13.48
N GLY A 8 0.15 0.31 13.56
CA GLY A 8 0.92 0.83 12.42
C GLY A 8 1.23 -0.19 11.31
N SER A 9 1.40 -1.48 11.62
CA SER A 9 1.72 -2.50 10.60
C SER A 9 0.47 -3.01 9.88
N ALA A 10 -0.67 -3.05 10.57
CA ALA A 10 -1.95 -3.43 9.96
C ALA A 10 -2.44 -2.38 8.95
N ILE A 11 -2.35 -1.08 9.30
CA ILE A 11 -2.73 0.02 8.41
C ILE A 11 -1.87 0.05 7.14
N GLY A 12 -0.56 -0.14 7.26
CA GLY A 12 0.34 -0.21 6.11
C GLY A 12 -0.05 -1.32 5.13
N GLY A 13 -0.36 -2.52 5.64
CA GLY A 13 -0.80 -3.65 4.83
C GLY A 13 -2.09 -3.38 4.06
N VAL A 14 -3.08 -2.77 4.72
CA VAL A 14 -4.37 -2.41 4.08
C VAL A 14 -4.18 -1.37 2.99
N VAL A 15 -3.36 -0.34 3.23
CA VAL A 15 -3.06 0.69 2.23
C VAL A 15 -2.26 0.13 1.06
N PHE A 16 -1.31 -0.77 1.32
CA PHE A 16 -0.53 -1.45 0.29
C PHE A 16 -1.44 -2.29 -0.64
N VAL A 17 -2.30 -3.13 -0.05
CA VAL A 17 -3.23 -3.98 -0.82
C VAL A 17 -4.24 -3.12 -1.58
N GLY A 18 -4.78 -2.06 -0.98
CA GLY A 18 -5.69 -1.13 -1.64
C GLY A 18 -5.05 -0.45 -2.85
N CYS A 19 -3.81 0.02 -2.72
CA CYS A 19 -3.10 0.67 -3.81
C CYS A 19 -2.74 -0.31 -4.93
N MET A 20 -2.40 -1.54 -4.58
CA MET A 20 -2.14 -2.60 -5.55
C MET A 20 -3.42 -2.99 -6.33
N PHE A 21 -4.57 -3.01 -5.66
CA PHE A 21 -5.86 -3.30 -6.28
C PHE A 21 -6.30 -2.18 -7.23
N ILE A 22 -6.09 -0.91 -6.83
CA ILE A 22 -6.34 0.24 -7.70
C ILE A 22 -5.40 0.21 -8.91
N GLY A 23 -4.09 -0.03 -8.72
CA GLY A 23 -3.12 -0.11 -9.81
C GLY A 23 -3.44 -1.24 -10.80
N ALA A 24 -3.76 -2.44 -10.29
CA ALA A 24 -4.18 -3.56 -11.12
C ALA A 24 -5.50 -3.29 -11.85
N GLY A 25 -6.49 -2.69 -11.19
CA GLY A 25 -7.77 -2.32 -11.77
C GLY A 25 -7.63 -1.29 -12.89
N VAL A 26 -6.81 -0.26 -12.68
CA VAL A 26 -6.48 0.73 -13.73
C VAL A 26 -5.74 0.04 -14.89
N GLY A 27 -4.76 -0.82 -14.61
CA GLY A 27 -4.07 -1.60 -15.64
C GLY A 27 -4.98 -2.52 -16.46
N PHE A 28 -6.04 -3.05 -15.85
CA PHE A 28 -7.03 -3.89 -16.52
C PHE A 28 -7.81 -3.10 -17.57
N ILE A 29 -8.17 -1.84 -17.28
CA ILE A 29 -8.91 -0.96 -18.21
C ILE A 29 -8.08 -0.63 -19.44
N TYR A 30 -6.76 -0.42 -19.27
CA TYR A 30 -5.85 -0.09 -20.37
C TYR A 30 -5.28 -1.31 -21.11
N HIS A 31 -5.79 -2.52 -20.87
CA HIS A 31 -5.23 -3.79 -21.39
C HIS A 31 -3.74 -3.99 -21.06
N ALA A 32 -3.24 -3.27 -20.05
CA ALA A 32 -1.84 -3.18 -19.68
C ALA A 32 -1.65 -3.54 -18.21
N ILE A 33 -2.03 -4.76 -17.86
CA ILE A 33 -1.94 -5.32 -16.50
C ILE A 33 -0.53 -5.22 -15.93
N HIS A 34 0.50 -5.41 -16.77
CA HIS A 34 1.90 -5.30 -16.36
C HIS A 34 2.25 -3.89 -15.87
N ILE A 35 1.71 -2.86 -16.54
CA ILE A 35 1.91 -1.46 -16.18
C ILE A 35 1.11 -1.13 -14.92
N GLY A 36 -0.13 -1.60 -14.82
CA GLY A 36 -0.95 -1.42 -13.62
C GLY A 36 -0.36 -2.06 -12.36
N GLY A 37 0.20 -3.27 -12.49
CA GLY A 37 0.90 -3.96 -11.40
C GLY A 37 2.19 -3.24 -11.00
N ALA A 38 2.97 -2.74 -11.96
CA ALA A 38 4.17 -1.96 -11.68
C ALA A 38 3.84 -0.63 -10.96
N ILE A 39 2.78 0.06 -11.39
CA ILE A 39 2.28 1.27 -10.72
C ILE A 39 1.78 0.94 -9.31
N GLY A 40 0.98 -0.12 -9.15
CA GLY A 40 0.46 -0.56 -7.84
C GLY A 40 1.57 -0.90 -6.86
N MET A 41 2.64 -1.57 -7.31
CA MET A 41 3.82 -1.84 -6.48
C MET A 41 4.57 -0.56 -6.12
N GLY A 42 4.77 0.36 -7.07
CA GLY A 42 5.44 1.64 -6.83
C GLY A 42 4.70 2.52 -5.82
N VAL A 43 3.40 2.74 -6.02
CA VAL A 43 2.59 3.58 -5.11
C VAL A 43 2.42 2.89 -3.75
N GLY A 44 2.26 1.56 -3.70
CA GLY A 44 2.24 0.80 -2.46
C GLY A 44 3.54 0.95 -1.64
N PHE A 45 4.70 0.95 -2.30
CA PHE A 45 6.00 1.14 -1.65
C PHE A 45 6.16 2.55 -1.07
N ILE A 46 5.74 3.58 -1.82
CA ILE A 46 5.74 4.97 -1.36
C ILE A 46 4.76 5.15 -0.20
N ALA A 47 3.57 4.56 -0.26
CA ALA A 47 2.58 4.65 0.80
C ALA A 47 3.08 4.01 2.10
N MET A 48 3.75 2.86 2.03
CA MET A 48 4.36 2.23 3.21
C MET A 48 5.44 3.11 3.83
N GLY A 49 6.31 3.72 3.01
CA GLY A 49 7.32 4.68 3.45
C GLY A 49 6.73 5.97 4.02
N GLY A 50 5.65 6.47 3.41
CA GLY A 50 4.92 7.65 3.85
C GLY A 50 4.17 7.44 5.16
N ILE A 51 3.54 6.28 5.35
CA ILE A 51 2.90 5.89 6.62
C ILE A 51 3.95 5.76 7.71
N TRP A 52 5.10 5.15 7.40
CA TRP A 52 6.21 5.05 8.36
C TRP A 52 6.78 6.41 8.72
N ALA A 53 6.94 7.32 7.74
CA ALA A 53 7.38 8.70 7.97
C ALA A 53 6.35 9.52 8.77
N TYR A 54 5.06 9.36 8.47
CA TYR A 54 3.97 10.03 9.19
C TYR A 54 3.90 9.57 10.65
N TYR A 55 4.01 8.26 10.90
CA TYR A 55 4.08 7.71 12.25
C TYR A 55 5.37 8.11 12.99
N ARG A 56 6.49 8.24 12.30
CA ARG A 56 7.76 8.74 12.87
C ARG A 56 7.72 10.23 13.20
N ASN A 57 6.83 11.01 12.61
CA ASN A 57 6.73 12.47 12.80
C ASN A 57 5.68 12.88 13.87
N GLN A 58 4.94 11.93 14.45
CA GLN A 58 4.09 12.17 15.63
C GLN A 58 4.75 11.74 16.95
N GLY A 59 6.04 11.39 16.94
CA GLY A 59 6.83 11.02 18.11
C GLY A 59 7.93 12.03 18.40
#